data_AF-A0A836IXG1-F1
#
_entry.id   AF-A0A836IXG1-F1
#
_cell.length_a   1.000
_cell.length_b   1.000
_cell.length_c   1.000
_cell.angle_alpha   90.00
_cell.angle_beta   90.00
_cell.angle_gamma   90.00
#
_symmetry.space_group_name_H-M   'P 1'
#
loop_
_entity.id
_entity.type
_entity.pdbx_description
1 polymer ?
#
loop_
_entity_poly.entity_id
_entity_poly.type
_entity_poly.pdbx_seq_one_letter_code
_entity_poly.pdbx_strand_id
1 'polypeptide(L)'
;MEADSRLVAIEPCDVAELQAEFAGHSPRAAYTTICHRFCVTPLASAAVMFPDVAGAWDAVTTLDFSRTYVGSKGALPVIELCRRLPRLQSLVLSDNYLSNDTVWLLVQVALFHPCLERIDLSANEHISWCGAMCLVELVLRNPRIIYVGLRGSTVSPEILQSIGVQTRQNAVGRFRSGDLKRSPPAHPAAVYIRALKHLFSTHEQHGRVSASLLQSGFEELLRVSGRTGELRLLTDKYFSKLKARAPPGGLTCDAFLVLLLIDGSTYDEATVAELKHVFTMFNMDPSVPDPISDGYVLAGDMADIMARVYGSRPSDADVAALQRRLGVDTGATTLGWEEFLCIAYPHGPQVGDRLCGVACTPLANPIEVMHH
;
A
#
# COMPACT_ATOMS: atom_id res chain seq x y z
N MET A 1 -1.35 44.27 17.55
CA MET A 1 -1.74 42.96 16.99
C MET A 1 -0.47 42.14 16.97
N GLU A 2 -0.18 41.44 18.06
CA GLU A 2 0.96 40.52 18.10
C GLU A 2 0.71 39.43 17.06
N ALA A 3 1.69 39.21 16.18
CA ALA A 3 1.67 38.08 15.27
C ALA A 3 1.59 36.80 16.11
N ASP A 4 0.64 35.92 15.80
CA ASP A 4 0.55 34.61 16.44
C ASP A 4 1.88 33.89 16.19
N SER A 5 2.65 33.65 17.25
CA SER A 5 3.96 33.01 17.19
C SER A 5 3.91 31.58 16.63
N ARG A 6 2.71 30.98 16.54
CA ARG A 6 2.44 29.70 15.87
C ARG A 6 2.33 29.79 14.35
N LEU A 7 2.26 31.00 13.80
CA LEU A 7 2.20 31.26 12.34
C LEU A 7 3.54 31.76 11.77
N VAL A 8 4.60 31.84 12.59
CA VAL A 8 5.94 32.02 12.07
C VAL A 8 6.29 30.77 11.28
N ALA A 9 6.43 30.91 9.97
CA ALA A 9 6.93 29.84 9.12
C ALA A 9 8.27 29.38 9.69
N ILE A 10 8.30 28.16 10.24
CA ILE A 10 9.55 27.56 10.68
C ILE A 10 10.44 27.47 9.44
N GLU A 11 11.61 28.10 9.48
CA GLU A 11 12.54 28.09 8.36
C GLU A 11 13.04 26.64 8.08
N PRO A 12 13.43 26.32 6.84
CA PRO A 12 14.05 25.04 6.52
C PRO A 12 15.18 24.76 7.49
N CYS A 13 15.12 23.61 8.17
CA CYS A 13 16.08 23.27 9.20
C CYS A 13 17.39 22.81 8.57
N ASP A 14 18.51 23.42 8.97
CA ASP A 14 19.83 22.87 8.68
C ASP A 14 20.05 21.62 9.56
N VAL A 15 19.94 20.45 8.93
CA VAL A 15 20.11 19.16 9.62
C VAL A 15 21.51 19.04 10.23
N ALA A 16 22.54 19.60 9.59
CA ALA A 16 23.92 19.53 10.08
C ALA A 16 24.09 20.36 11.36
N GLU A 17 23.48 21.56 11.42
CA GLU A 17 23.46 22.37 12.64
C GLU A 17 22.70 21.66 13.77
N LEU A 18 21.54 21.08 13.48
CA LEU A 18 20.74 20.36 14.48
C LEU A 18 21.45 19.09 15.00
N GLN A 19 22.26 18.44 14.17
CA GLN A 19 23.09 17.29 14.58
C GLN A 19 24.35 17.72 15.34
N ALA A 20 24.93 18.88 15.02
CA ALA A 20 26.12 19.42 15.70
C ALA A 20 25.86 19.66 17.19
N GLU A 21 24.62 20.02 17.55
CA GLU A 21 24.15 20.09 18.94
C GLU A 21 24.40 18.79 19.72
N PHE A 22 24.33 17.65 19.03
CA PHE A 22 24.49 16.30 19.58
C PHE A 22 25.79 15.66 19.09
N ALA A 23 26.84 16.45 18.84
CA ALA A 23 28.13 15.93 18.41
C ALA A 23 28.62 14.83 19.37
N GLY A 24 29.06 13.70 18.81
CA GLY A 24 29.52 12.53 19.57
C GLY A 24 28.43 11.71 20.26
N HIS A 25 27.14 12.09 20.15
CA HIS A 25 26.03 11.34 20.74
C HIS A 25 25.35 10.44 19.71
N SER A 26 24.75 9.35 20.20
CA SER A 26 23.85 8.52 19.40
C SER A 26 22.47 9.17 19.26
N PRO A 27 21.70 8.88 18.20
CA PRO A 27 20.29 9.28 18.11
C PRO A 27 19.47 8.90 19.35
N ARG A 28 19.77 7.74 19.96
CA ARG A 28 19.16 7.31 21.22
C ARG A 28 19.51 8.24 22.40
N ALA A 29 20.77 8.62 22.56
CA ALA A 29 21.19 9.54 23.62
C ALA A 29 20.58 10.95 23.42
N ALA A 30 20.48 11.39 22.17
CA ALA A 30 19.80 12.64 21.83
C ALA A 30 18.31 12.59 22.13
N TYR A 31 17.62 11.49 21.83
CA TYR A 31 16.23 11.28 22.23
C TYR A 31 16.03 11.46 23.73
N THR A 32 16.86 10.83 24.56
CA THR A 32 16.80 10.99 26.03
C THR A 32 16.98 12.44 26.45
N THR A 33 17.96 13.14 25.87
CA THR A 33 18.18 14.58 26.14
C THR A 33 16.97 15.43 25.76
N ILE A 34 16.38 15.18 24.59
CA ILE A 34 15.19 15.91 24.11
C ILE A 34 14.00 15.62 25.03
N CYS A 35 13.77 14.38 25.45
CA CYS A 35 12.73 14.04 26.43
C CYS A 35 12.83 14.90 27.70
N HIS A 36 14.04 15.06 28.25
CA HIS A 36 14.26 15.91 29.42
C HIS A 36 13.92 17.38 29.15
N ARG A 37 14.22 17.92 27.96
CA ARG A 37 13.86 19.30 27.58
C ARG A 37 12.36 19.53 27.49
N PHE A 38 11.62 18.51 27.04
CA PHE A 38 10.15 18.52 27.02
C PHE A 38 9.53 18.14 28.37
N CYS A 39 10.33 17.92 29.42
CA CYS A 39 9.88 17.46 30.73
C CYS A 39 9.08 16.15 30.66
N VAL A 40 9.50 15.23 29.79
CA VAL A 40 8.89 13.90 29.60
C VAL A 40 9.90 12.81 29.97
N THR A 41 9.43 11.75 30.62
CA THR A 41 10.25 10.56 30.88
C THR A 41 10.50 9.80 29.57
N PRO A 42 11.76 9.52 29.19
CA PRO A 42 12.06 8.74 28.00
C PRO A 42 11.40 7.36 28.06
N LEU A 43 10.67 7.01 27.00
CA LEU A 43 10.02 5.71 26.93
C LEU A 43 11.00 4.67 26.39
N ALA A 44 11.24 3.60 27.14
CA ALA A 44 12.21 2.56 26.75
C ALA A 44 11.85 1.91 25.39
N SER A 45 10.57 1.63 25.15
CA SER A 45 10.09 1.07 23.88
C SER A 45 10.28 2.02 22.69
N ALA A 46 10.30 3.34 22.91
CA ALA A 46 10.63 4.31 21.88
C ALA A 46 12.15 4.44 21.68
N ALA A 47 12.92 4.46 22.77
CA ALA A 47 14.37 4.62 22.73
C ALA A 47 15.10 3.52 21.95
N VAL A 48 14.60 2.27 22.03
CA VAL A 48 15.18 1.13 21.30
C VAL A 48 15.04 1.23 19.79
N MET A 49 14.09 2.03 19.28
CA MET A 49 13.91 2.27 17.85
C MET A 49 15.03 3.13 17.25
N PHE A 50 15.77 3.85 18.10
CA PHE A 50 16.89 4.68 17.67
C PHE A 50 18.22 3.94 17.78
N PRO A 51 19.14 4.11 16.80
CA PRO A 51 20.49 3.58 16.90
C PRO A 51 21.23 4.09 18.14
N ASP A 52 22.02 3.22 18.75
CA ASP A 52 22.90 3.55 19.88
C ASP A 52 24.35 3.72 19.47
N VAL A 53 24.54 4.24 18.26
CA VAL A 53 25.85 4.48 17.69
C VAL A 53 25.96 5.97 17.42
N ALA A 54 27.03 6.59 17.92
CA ALA A 54 27.27 8.00 17.70
C ALA A 54 27.35 8.32 16.21
N GLY A 55 26.66 9.38 15.78
CA GLY A 55 26.64 9.79 14.38
C GLY A 55 25.79 8.93 13.44
N ALA A 56 25.11 7.88 13.92
CA ALA A 56 24.28 7.00 13.09
C ALA A 56 22.90 7.59 12.73
N TRP A 57 22.85 8.90 12.45
CA TRP A 57 21.63 9.63 12.08
C TRP A 57 21.08 9.21 10.72
N ASP A 58 21.98 8.99 9.76
CA ASP A 58 21.64 8.63 8.37
C ASP A 58 21.21 7.16 8.22
N ALA A 59 21.37 6.35 9.26
CA ALA A 59 20.98 4.94 9.22
C ALA A 59 19.46 4.74 9.37
N VAL A 60 18.73 5.76 9.84
CA VAL A 60 17.30 5.64 10.14
C VAL A 60 16.47 6.06 8.92
N THR A 61 15.84 5.08 8.28
CA THR A 61 14.93 5.30 7.14
C THR A 61 13.46 5.12 7.50
N THR A 62 13.17 4.32 8.52
CA THR A 62 11.81 4.02 8.98
C THR A 62 11.77 4.03 10.49
N LEU A 63 10.73 4.63 11.06
CA LEU A 63 10.41 4.57 12.48
C LEU A 63 8.97 4.11 12.65
N ASP A 64 8.77 3.03 13.39
CA ASP A 64 7.47 2.49 13.71
C ASP A 64 7.24 2.47 15.23
N PHE A 65 6.40 3.39 15.69
CA PHE A 65 5.96 3.50 17.08
C PHE A 65 4.53 3.02 17.26
N SER A 66 3.98 2.23 16.34
CA SER A 66 2.61 1.74 16.43
C SER A 66 2.37 1.01 17.76
N ARG A 67 1.29 1.37 18.46
CA ARG A 67 0.91 0.74 19.74
C ARG A 67 2.00 0.78 20.82
N THR A 68 2.84 1.81 20.82
CA THR A 68 3.87 1.99 21.86
C THR A 68 3.38 2.81 23.05
N TYR A 69 2.15 3.34 22.99
CA TYR A 69 1.58 4.23 24.01
C TYR A 69 2.45 5.45 24.29
N VAL A 70 3.14 5.96 23.27
CA VAL A 70 4.01 7.13 23.42
C VAL A 70 3.21 8.36 23.88
N GLY A 71 1.92 8.42 23.54
CA GLY A 71 1.01 9.49 23.93
C GLY A 71 1.35 10.82 23.26
N SER A 72 0.42 11.76 23.33
CA SER A 72 0.60 13.10 22.74
C SER A 72 1.86 13.81 23.25
N LYS A 73 2.13 13.76 24.57
CA LYS A 73 3.32 14.42 25.16
C LYS A 73 4.62 13.71 24.84
N GLY A 74 4.64 12.37 24.87
CA GLY A 74 5.85 11.60 24.56
C GLY A 74 6.19 11.58 23.07
N ALA A 75 5.21 11.82 22.19
CA ALA A 75 5.45 11.97 20.76
C ALA A 75 6.22 13.26 20.43
N LEU A 76 6.14 14.32 21.23
CA LEU A 76 6.83 15.59 20.91
C LEU A 76 8.35 15.42 20.83
N PRO A 77 9.03 14.75 21.79
CA PRO A 77 10.46 14.41 21.64
C PRO A 77 10.78 13.55 20.43
N VAL A 78 9.90 12.60 20.06
CA VAL A 78 10.09 11.76 18.88
C VAL A 78 10.05 12.61 17.61
N ILE A 79 9.03 13.46 17.47
CA ILE A 79 8.85 14.34 16.32
C ILE A 79 10.00 15.35 16.20
N GLU A 80 10.43 15.93 17.32
CA GLU A 80 11.56 16.86 17.32
C GLU A 80 12.88 16.17 16.92
N LEU A 81 13.08 14.92 17.33
CA LEU A 81 14.24 14.14 16.88
C LEU A 81 14.19 13.86 15.36
N CYS A 82 13.00 13.67 14.77
CA CYS A 82 12.87 13.42 13.33
C CYS A 82 13.52 14.50 12.46
N ARG A 83 13.56 15.78 12.91
CA ARG A 83 14.26 16.88 12.20
C ARG A 83 15.76 16.60 11.97
N ARG A 84 16.34 15.69 12.76
CA ARG A 84 17.77 15.31 12.74
C ARG A 84 18.03 14.02 11.96
N LEU A 85 17.00 13.42 11.36
CA LEU A 85 17.09 12.14 10.64
C LEU A 85 16.91 12.38 9.13
N PRO A 86 17.96 12.83 8.42
CA PRO A 86 17.83 13.31 7.05
C PRO A 86 17.38 12.25 6.05
N ARG A 87 17.52 10.95 6.40
CA ARG A 87 17.11 9.82 5.56
C ARG A 87 15.78 9.20 5.97
N LEU A 88 15.09 9.74 6.97
CA LEU A 88 13.79 9.23 7.39
C LEU A 88 12.76 9.40 6.27
N GLN A 89 12.20 8.28 5.81
CA GLN A 89 11.19 8.18 4.75
C GLN A 89 9.80 7.86 5.29
N SER A 90 9.72 7.08 6.37
CA SER A 90 8.45 6.62 6.94
C SER A 90 8.40 6.79 8.44
N LEU A 91 7.35 7.46 8.94
CA LEU A 91 7.05 7.61 10.36
C LEU A 91 5.65 7.06 10.66
N VAL A 92 5.58 6.03 11.49
CA VAL A 92 4.32 5.42 11.95
C VAL A 92 4.14 5.73 13.43
N LEU A 93 3.05 6.42 13.76
CA LEU A 93 2.62 6.76 15.11
C LEU A 93 1.17 6.29 15.33
N SER A 94 0.75 5.22 14.67
CA SER A 94 -0.61 4.70 14.76
C SER A 94 -0.92 4.14 16.16
N ASP A 95 -2.16 4.31 16.61
CA ASP A 95 -2.65 3.81 17.91
C ASP A 95 -1.79 4.27 19.10
N ASN A 96 -1.68 5.60 19.27
CA ASN A 96 -0.85 6.23 20.30
C ASN A 96 -1.55 7.38 21.06
N TYR A 97 -2.87 7.50 20.93
CA TYR A 97 -3.67 8.55 21.59
C TYR A 97 -3.12 9.97 21.34
N LEU A 98 -2.77 10.26 20.08
CA LEU A 98 -2.22 11.56 19.67
C LEU A 98 -3.31 12.64 19.57
N SER A 99 -2.96 13.86 19.93
CA SER A 99 -3.81 15.06 19.86
C SER A 99 -3.50 15.92 18.63
N ASN A 100 -4.40 16.87 18.34
CA ASN A 100 -4.19 17.86 17.28
C ASN A 100 -2.90 18.69 17.45
N ASP A 101 -2.47 18.99 18.70
CA ASP A 101 -1.23 19.73 18.96
C ASP A 101 0.00 18.92 18.52
N THR A 102 -0.05 17.60 18.71
CA THR A 102 1.00 16.69 18.26
C THR A 102 1.06 16.67 16.73
N VAL A 103 -0.10 16.62 16.07
CA VAL A 103 -0.21 16.69 14.60
C VAL A 103 0.35 18.02 14.07
N TRP A 104 0.03 19.13 14.73
CA TRP A 104 0.55 20.44 14.35
C TRP A 104 2.09 20.48 14.38
N LEU A 105 2.72 20.00 15.47
CA LEU A 105 4.18 19.93 15.55
C LEU A 105 4.76 19.01 14.46
N LEU A 106 4.15 17.85 14.22
CA LEU A 106 4.57 16.95 13.16
C LEU A 106 4.53 17.62 11.79
N VAL A 107 3.47 18.37 11.49
CA VAL A 107 3.33 19.11 10.23
C VAL A 107 4.45 20.13 10.07
N GLN A 108 4.80 20.86 11.13
CA GLN A 108 5.91 21.83 11.07
C GLN A 108 7.24 21.17 10.70
N VAL A 109 7.51 19.98 11.23
CA VAL A 109 8.71 19.20 10.88
C VAL A 109 8.61 18.65 9.45
N ALA A 110 7.46 18.07 9.11
CA ALA A 110 7.26 17.38 7.84
C ALA A 110 7.22 18.34 6.65
N LEU A 111 6.81 19.60 6.82
CA LEU A 111 6.77 20.61 5.75
C LEU A 111 8.14 20.80 5.08
N PHE A 112 9.23 20.68 5.83
CA PHE A 112 10.59 20.94 5.35
C PHE A 112 11.49 19.70 5.38
N HIS A 113 10.96 18.54 5.79
CA HIS A 113 11.77 17.34 5.92
C HIS A 113 12.29 16.88 4.55
N PRO A 114 13.60 16.62 4.39
CA PRO A 114 14.19 16.37 3.08
C PRO A 114 13.77 15.04 2.45
N CYS A 115 13.49 14.02 3.25
CA CYS A 115 13.21 12.66 2.74
C CYS A 115 11.89 12.05 3.23
N LEU A 116 11.10 12.76 4.04
CA LEU A 116 9.89 12.14 4.62
C LEU A 116 8.84 12.02 3.51
N GLU A 117 8.26 10.83 3.41
CA GLU A 117 7.33 10.47 2.34
C GLU A 117 6.01 9.93 2.89
N ARG A 118 6.07 9.25 4.04
CA ARG A 118 4.95 8.52 4.61
C ARG A 118 4.78 8.84 6.08
N ILE A 119 3.57 9.20 6.45
CA ILE A 119 3.15 9.46 7.83
C ILE A 119 1.92 8.59 8.11
N ASP A 120 1.94 7.77 9.15
CA ASP A 120 0.76 7.02 9.58
C ASP A 120 0.33 7.42 10.99
N LEU A 121 -0.86 8.01 11.09
CA LEU A 121 -1.50 8.47 12.32
C LEU A 121 -2.82 7.73 12.58
N SER A 122 -3.04 6.57 11.94
CA SER A 122 -4.24 5.77 12.13
C SER A 122 -4.49 5.39 13.59
N ALA A 123 -5.75 5.11 13.94
CA ALA A 123 -6.21 4.76 15.28
C ALA A 123 -5.86 5.80 16.37
N ASN A 124 -5.75 7.07 15.99
CA ASN A 124 -5.67 8.18 16.94
C ASN A 124 -6.99 8.95 16.95
N GLU A 125 -7.92 8.52 17.80
CA GLU A 125 -9.30 9.04 17.85
C GLU A 125 -9.39 10.54 18.17
N HIS A 126 -8.41 11.09 18.90
CA HIS A 126 -8.39 12.50 19.28
C HIS A 126 -7.89 13.44 18.17
N ILE A 127 -7.49 12.91 17.01
CA ILE A 127 -7.25 13.72 15.82
C ILE A 127 -8.61 14.08 15.23
N SER A 128 -8.93 15.37 15.28
CA SER A 128 -10.19 15.93 14.77
C SER A 128 -9.97 16.76 13.52
N TRP A 129 -11.00 17.49 13.10
CA TRP A 129 -10.96 18.41 11.96
C TRP A 129 -9.75 19.35 11.98
N CYS A 130 -9.38 19.91 13.15
CA CYS A 130 -8.25 20.84 13.27
C CYS A 130 -6.91 20.19 12.90
N GLY A 131 -6.63 18.99 13.41
CA GLY A 131 -5.43 18.24 13.05
C GLY A 131 -5.43 17.86 11.57
N ALA A 132 -6.59 17.48 11.03
CA ALA A 132 -6.73 17.15 9.62
C ALA A 132 -6.44 18.34 8.69
N MET A 133 -6.84 19.56 9.04
CA MET A 133 -6.53 20.76 8.23
C MET A 133 -5.03 21.05 8.19
N CYS A 134 -4.31 20.79 9.29
CA CYS A 134 -2.85 20.88 9.28
C CYS A 134 -2.23 19.87 8.30
N LEU A 135 -2.78 18.66 8.24
CA LEU A 135 -2.33 17.62 7.32
C LEU A 135 -2.69 17.93 5.86
N VAL A 136 -3.85 18.56 5.61
CA VAL A 136 -4.20 19.09 4.27
C VAL A 136 -3.16 20.10 3.81
N GLU A 137 -2.80 21.05 4.67
CA GLU A 137 -1.75 22.03 4.35
C GLU A 137 -0.40 21.35 4.07
N LEU A 138 -0.02 20.36 4.87
CA LEU A 138 1.20 19.58 4.67
C LEU A 138 1.25 18.94 3.27
N VAL A 139 0.21 18.20 2.87
CA VAL A 139 0.22 17.47 1.60
C VAL A 139 0.13 18.39 0.39
N LEU A 140 -0.41 19.60 0.55
CA LEU A 140 -0.42 20.63 -0.50
C LEU A 140 0.94 21.32 -0.66
N ARG A 141 1.64 21.58 0.45
CA ARG A 141 2.89 22.36 0.45
C ARG A 141 4.15 21.52 0.30
N ASN A 142 4.12 20.25 0.71
CA ASN A 142 5.24 19.33 0.53
C ASN A 142 4.87 18.15 -0.39
N PRO A 143 5.21 18.22 -1.69
CA PRO A 143 4.89 17.17 -2.67
C PRO A 143 5.70 15.86 -2.45
N ARG A 144 6.61 15.81 -1.47
CA ARG A 144 7.26 14.55 -1.08
C ARG A 144 6.34 13.66 -0.25
N ILE A 145 5.35 14.23 0.45
CA ILE A 145 4.40 13.44 1.23
C ILE A 145 3.43 12.73 0.28
N ILE A 146 3.61 11.42 0.13
CA ILE A 146 2.83 10.55 -0.76
C ILE A 146 1.85 9.64 -0.01
N TYR A 147 1.88 9.66 1.32
CA TYR A 147 0.94 8.91 2.16
C TYR A 147 0.72 9.59 3.52
N VAL A 148 -0.55 9.71 3.90
CA VAL A 148 -1.00 10.09 5.25
C VAL A 148 -2.10 9.14 5.71
N GLY A 149 -1.82 8.33 6.73
CA GLY A 149 -2.77 7.42 7.38
C GLY A 149 -3.56 8.13 8.47
N LEU A 150 -4.90 8.09 8.41
CA LEU A 150 -5.79 8.73 9.40
C LEU A 150 -7.02 7.89 9.74
N ARG A 151 -7.07 6.63 9.29
CA ARG A 151 -8.20 5.76 9.58
C ARG A 151 -8.36 5.54 11.08
N GLY A 152 -9.59 5.56 11.60
CA GLY A 152 -9.84 5.44 13.04
C GLY A 152 -9.61 6.74 13.82
N SER A 153 -9.51 7.88 13.13
CA SER A 153 -9.62 9.21 13.73
C SER A 153 -11.07 9.72 13.68
N THR A 154 -11.35 10.89 14.27
CA THR A 154 -12.68 11.54 14.20
C THR A 154 -12.83 12.46 12.98
N VAL A 155 -11.93 12.36 12.01
CA VAL A 155 -11.91 13.16 10.78
C VAL A 155 -13.00 12.68 9.82
N SER A 156 -13.71 13.63 9.19
CA SER A 156 -14.79 13.29 8.26
C SER A 156 -14.27 12.58 6.99
N PRO A 157 -15.05 11.67 6.40
CA PRO A 157 -14.64 10.93 5.19
C PRO A 157 -14.21 11.84 4.03
N GLU A 158 -14.84 13.01 3.88
CA GLU A 158 -14.55 13.96 2.80
C GLU A 158 -13.13 14.52 2.90
N ILE A 159 -12.67 14.80 4.12
CA ILE A 159 -11.32 15.32 4.37
C ILE A 159 -10.29 14.21 4.19
N LEU A 160 -10.60 13.00 4.69
CA LEU A 160 -9.76 11.81 4.45
C LEU A 160 -9.58 11.54 2.95
N GLN A 161 -10.66 11.69 2.18
CA GLN A 161 -10.63 11.55 0.73
C GLN A 161 -9.79 12.66 0.09
N SER A 162 -9.94 13.92 0.50
CA SER A 162 -9.15 15.05 -0.01
C SER A 162 -7.65 14.85 0.20
N ILE A 163 -7.24 14.46 1.42
CA ILE A 163 -5.85 14.10 1.72
C ILE A 163 -5.39 12.92 0.87
N GLY A 164 -6.23 11.90 0.71
CA GLY A 164 -5.98 10.74 -0.14
C GLY A 164 -5.73 11.13 -1.61
N VAL A 165 -6.58 11.97 -2.18
CA VAL A 165 -6.43 12.46 -3.56
C VAL A 165 -5.14 13.26 -3.71
N GLN A 166 -4.86 14.19 -2.78
CA GLN A 166 -3.65 15.02 -2.87
C GLN A 166 -2.36 14.18 -2.73
N THR A 167 -2.32 13.23 -1.80
CA THR A 167 -1.17 12.32 -1.64
C THR A 167 -0.96 11.42 -2.85
N ARG A 168 -2.04 11.01 -3.54
CA ARG A 168 -1.93 10.33 -4.85
C ARG A 168 -1.37 11.24 -5.94
N GLN A 169 -1.80 12.49 -6.02
CA GLN A 169 -1.23 13.45 -6.97
C GLN A 169 0.27 13.65 -6.73
N ASN A 170 0.68 13.74 -5.46
CA ASN A 170 2.09 13.82 -5.07
C ASN A 170 2.86 12.57 -5.50
N ALA A 171 2.31 11.37 -5.29
CA ALA A 171 2.91 10.10 -5.72
C ALA A 171 3.11 10.04 -7.25
N VAL A 172 2.10 10.45 -8.02
CA VAL A 172 2.16 10.52 -9.49
C VAL A 172 3.22 11.53 -9.94
N GLY A 173 3.21 12.74 -9.37
CA GLY A 173 4.18 13.78 -9.71
C GLY A 173 5.61 13.33 -9.43
N ARG A 174 5.84 12.67 -8.29
CA ARG A 174 7.13 12.09 -7.92
C ARG A 174 7.57 10.98 -8.87
N PHE A 175 6.69 10.04 -9.20
CA PHE A 175 7.01 8.97 -10.15
C PHE A 175 7.39 9.52 -11.52
N ARG A 176 6.66 10.52 -12.02
CA ARG A 176 6.90 11.15 -13.33
C ARG A 176 8.15 12.04 -13.37
N SER A 177 8.53 12.65 -12.25
CA SER A 177 9.72 13.50 -12.14
C SER A 177 11.00 12.72 -11.83
N GLY A 178 10.87 11.50 -11.30
CA GLY A 178 12.01 10.59 -11.13
C GLY A 178 12.41 9.93 -12.45
N ASP A 179 13.59 9.29 -12.45
CA ASP A 179 14.03 8.40 -13.55
C ASP A 179 13.25 7.07 -13.62
N LEU A 180 12.20 6.92 -12.81
CA LEU A 180 11.36 5.73 -12.75
C LEU A 180 10.50 5.64 -14.02
N LYS A 181 10.56 4.49 -14.67
CA LYS A 181 9.79 4.20 -15.88
C LYS A 181 8.86 3.02 -15.62
N ARG A 182 7.81 2.91 -16.44
CA ARG A 182 6.93 1.74 -16.45
C ARG A 182 7.78 0.47 -16.58
N SER A 183 7.65 -0.43 -15.62
CA SER A 183 8.41 -1.67 -15.55
C SER A 183 7.48 -2.82 -15.15
N PRO A 184 6.92 -3.56 -16.12
CA PRO A 184 6.05 -4.70 -15.84
C PRO A 184 6.75 -5.82 -15.04
N PRO A 185 6.00 -6.75 -14.42
CA PRO A 185 6.59 -7.87 -13.71
C PRO A 185 7.36 -8.81 -14.66
N ALA A 186 8.53 -9.27 -14.21
CA ALA A 186 9.44 -10.11 -15.00
C ALA A 186 9.23 -11.63 -14.78
N HIS A 187 8.40 -12.03 -13.81
CA HIS A 187 8.21 -13.43 -13.45
C HIS A 187 7.43 -14.23 -14.51
N PRO A 188 7.70 -15.55 -14.67
CA PRO A 188 6.97 -16.41 -15.60
C PRO A 188 5.44 -16.41 -15.40
N ALA A 189 4.94 -16.14 -14.19
CA ALA A 189 3.51 -16.06 -13.93
C ALA A 189 2.79 -14.97 -14.74
N ALA A 190 3.46 -13.85 -15.06
CA ALA A 190 2.89 -12.81 -15.92
C ALA A 190 2.71 -13.30 -17.37
N VAL A 191 3.49 -14.30 -17.81
CA VAL A 191 3.34 -14.92 -19.13
C VAL A 191 2.02 -15.69 -19.23
N TYR A 192 1.56 -16.31 -18.13
CA TYR A 192 0.28 -17.02 -18.11
C TYR A 192 -0.90 -16.05 -18.36
N ILE A 193 -0.88 -14.88 -17.71
CA ILE A 193 -1.88 -13.83 -17.94
C ILE A 193 -1.91 -13.42 -19.41
N ARG A 194 -0.74 -13.16 -20.02
CA ARG A 194 -0.64 -12.77 -21.43
C ARG A 194 -1.16 -13.84 -22.38
N ALA A 195 -0.83 -15.11 -22.14
CA ALA A 195 -1.29 -16.23 -22.96
C ALA A 195 -2.81 -16.41 -22.88
N LEU A 196 -3.37 -16.39 -21.66
CA LEU A 196 -4.81 -16.51 -21.45
C LEU A 196 -5.58 -15.32 -22.04
N LYS A 197 -5.06 -14.10 -21.90
CA LYS A 197 -5.66 -12.90 -22.51
C LYS A 197 -5.66 -13.00 -24.04
N HIS A 198 -4.57 -13.44 -24.64
CA HIS A 198 -4.52 -13.68 -26.08
C HIS A 198 -5.57 -14.71 -26.52
N LEU A 199 -5.66 -15.84 -25.82
CA LEU A 199 -6.68 -16.86 -26.10
C LEU A 199 -8.10 -16.28 -25.98
N PHE A 200 -8.38 -15.52 -24.92
CA PHE A 200 -9.66 -14.85 -24.74
C PHE A 200 -9.98 -13.94 -25.94
N SER A 201 -9.05 -13.05 -26.32
CA SER A 201 -9.23 -12.10 -27.43
C SER A 201 -9.49 -12.79 -28.78
N THR A 202 -8.91 -13.97 -29.01
CA THR A 202 -9.16 -14.72 -30.26
C THR A 202 -10.55 -15.37 -30.35
N HIS A 203 -11.24 -15.52 -29.22
CA HIS A 203 -12.51 -16.24 -29.13
C HIS A 203 -13.68 -15.38 -28.66
N GLU A 204 -13.43 -14.12 -28.29
CA GLU A 204 -14.47 -13.24 -27.79
C GLU A 204 -15.44 -12.76 -28.86
N GLN A 205 -16.68 -12.54 -28.45
CA GLN A 205 -17.69 -11.81 -29.20
C GLN A 205 -18.35 -10.81 -28.26
N HIS A 206 -18.24 -9.51 -28.59
CA HIS A 206 -18.79 -8.42 -27.78
C HIS A 206 -18.30 -8.43 -26.31
N GLY A 207 -17.00 -8.66 -26.07
CA GLY A 207 -16.43 -8.64 -24.72
C GLY A 207 -16.63 -9.94 -23.93
N ARG A 208 -17.18 -10.99 -24.55
CA ARG A 208 -17.57 -12.22 -23.85
C ARG A 208 -17.20 -13.50 -24.59
N VAL A 209 -16.91 -14.55 -23.81
CA VAL A 209 -16.69 -15.92 -24.30
C VAL A 209 -17.62 -16.92 -23.63
N SER A 210 -17.84 -18.08 -24.24
CA SER A 210 -18.58 -19.18 -23.61
C SER A 210 -17.77 -19.82 -22.48
N ALA A 211 -18.44 -20.30 -21.43
CA ALA A 211 -17.81 -21.08 -20.35
C ALA A 211 -17.10 -22.35 -20.86
N SER A 212 -17.42 -22.84 -22.07
CA SER A 212 -16.68 -23.93 -22.70
C SER A 212 -15.18 -23.60 -22.88
N LEU A 213 -14.82 -22.34 -23.05
CA LEU A 213 -13.43 -21.91 -23.26
C LEU A 213 -12.55 -22.10 -22.01
N LEU A 214 -13.13 -22.24 -20.82
CA LEU A 214 -12.38 -22.51 -19.58
C LEU A 214 -11.53 -23.78 -19.69
N GLN A 215 -12.00 -24.78 -20.44
CA GLN A 215 -11.22 -25.99 -20.67
C GLN A 215 -9.96 -25.67 -21.48
N SER A 216 -10.13 -25.05 -22.66
CA SER A 216 -9.00 -24.64 -23.51
C SER A 216 -8.05 -23.68 -22.79
N GLY A 217 -8.57 -22.78 -21.95
CA GLY A 217 -7.76 -21.90 -21.11
C GLY A 217 -6.93 -22.67 -20.09
N PHE A 218 -7.48 -23.69 -19.44
CA PHE A 218 -6.72 -24.53 -18.51
C PHE A 218 -5.64 -25.35 -19.22
N GLU A 219 -5.96 -25.89 -20.40
CA GLU A 219 -5.00 -26.61 -21.24
C GLU A 219 -3.84 -25.71 -21.68
N GLU A 220 -4.16 -24.47 -22.06
CA GLU A 220 -3.19 -23.42 -22.39
C GLU A 220 -2.31 -23.06 -21.20
N LEU A 221 -2.89 -22.92 -20.00
CA LEU A 221 -2.14 -22.68 -18.76
C LEU A 221 -1.13 -23.81 -18.50
N LEU A 222 -1.54 -25.08 -18.64
CA LEU A 222 -0.64 -26.23 -18.50
C LEU A 222 0.43 -26.25 -19.58
N ARG A 223 0.09 -25.87 -20.82
CA ARG A 223 1.05 -25.77 -21.92
C ARG A 223 2.14 -24.73 -21.64
N VAL A 224 1.74 -23.50 -21.26
CA VAL A 224 2.68 -22.39 -21.03
C VAL A 224 3.49 -22.57 -19.76
N SER A 225 2.95 -23.28 -18.76
CA SER A 225 3.70 -23.65 -17.54
C SER A 225 4.58 -24.89 -17.68
N GLY A 226 4.60 -25.55 -18.86
CA GLY A 226 5.37 -26.78 -19.07
C GLY A 226 4.82 -28.01 -18.35
N ARG A 227 3.56 -27.96 -17.89
CA ARG A 227 2.88 -28.97 -17.08
C ARG A 227 1.86 -29.80 -17.87
N THR A 228 2.01 -29.89 -19.19
CA THR A 228 1.07 -30.60 -20.08
C THR A 228 0.85 -32.08 -19.69
N GLY A 229 1.82 -32.72 -19.01
CA GLY A 229 1.66 -34.08 -18.50
C GLY A 229 0.51 -34.27 -17.49
N GLU A 230 0.10 -33.20 -16.80
CA GLU A 230 -0.95 -33.22 -15.79
C GLU A 230 -2.36 -33.31 -16.38
N LEU A 231 -2.53 -33.07 -17.69
CA LEU A 231 -3.82 -33.26 -18.37
C LEU A 231 -4.42 -34.66 -18.12
N ARG A 232 -3.57 -35.68 -17.98
CA ARG A 232 -3.98 -37.08 -17.73
C ARG A 232 -4.67 -37.28 -16.38
N LEU A 233 -4.49 -36.35 -15.44
CA LEU A 233 -5.08 -36.39 -14.11
C LEU A 233 -6.45 -35.70 -14.07
N LEU A 234 -6.83 -35.00 -15.14
CA LEU A 234 -8.07 -34.25 -15.22
C LEU A 234 -9.21 -35.16 -15.68
N THR A 235 -10.39 -34.95 -15.09
CA THR A 235 -11.60 -35.71 -15.41
C THR A 235 -12.67 -34.77 -15.96
N ASP A 236 -13.63 -35.29 -16.71
CA ASP A 236 -14.79 -34.49 -17.14
C ASP A 236 -15.49 -33.84 -15.94
N LYS A 237 -15.53 -34.54 -14.80
CA LYS A 237 -16.05 -34.04 -13.53
C LYS A 237 -15.31 -32.77 -13.06
N TYR A 238 -14.00 -32.68 -13.26
CA TYR A 238 -13.23 -31.48 -12.94
C TYR A 238 -13.68 -30.30 -13.82
N PHE A 239 -13.74 -30.47 -15.14
CA PHE A 239 -14.15 -29.41 -16.04
C PHE A 239 -15.62 -29.01 -15.88
N SER A 240 -16.51 -29.95 -15.54
CA SER A 240 -17.90 -29.63 -15.16
C SER A 240 -17.94 -28.74 -13.91
N LYS A 241 -17.13 -29.02 -12.88
CA LYS A 241 -17.02 -28.17 -11.69
C LYS A 241 -16.44 -26.79 -12.01
N LEU A 242 -15.40 -26.72 -12.85
CA LEU A 242 -14.81 -25.45 -13.27
C LEU A 242 -15.82 -24.59 -14.02
N LYS A 243 -16.56 -25.19 -14.97
CA LYS A 243 -17.62 -24.50 -15.72
C LYS A 243 -18.78 -24.07 -14.82
N ALA A 244 -19.11 -24.84 -13.79
CA ALA A 244 -20.16 -24.49 -12.83
C ALA A 244 -19.83 -23.26 -11.96
N ARG A 245 -18.55 -22.86 -11.87
CA ARG A 245 -18.11 -21.63 -11.19
C ARG A 245 -18.30 -20.36 -12.06
N ALA A 246 -18.62 -20.52 -13.34
CA ALA A 246 -18.84 -19.40 -14.24
C ALA A 246 -20.13 -18.64 -13.87
N PRO A 247 -20.13 -17.29 -13.92
CA PRO A 247 -21.37 -16.52 -13.83
C PRO A 247 -22.33 -16.88 -14.97
N PRO A 248 -23.65 -16.68 -14.77
CA PRO A 248 -24.64 -16.92 -15.83
C PRO A 248 -24.39 -16.00 -17.04
N GLY A 249 -24.49 -16.56 -18.24
CA GLY A 249 -24.20 -15.86 -19.49
C GLY A 249 -22.78 -16.13 -20.02
N GLY A 250 -22.21 -15.16 -20.75
CA GLY A 250 -20.84 -15.23 -21.25
C GLY A 250 -19.83 -14.67 -20.26
N LEU A 251 -18.62 -15.23 -20.23
CA LEU A 251 -17.50 -14.81 -19.39
C LEU A 251 -16.84 -13.55 -19.93
N THR A 252 -16.60 -12.59 -19.05
CA THR A 252 -15.67 -11.47 -19.31
C THR A 252 -14.21 -11.95 -19.19
N CYS A 253 -13.26 -11.13 -19.64
CA CYS A 253 -11.83 -11.43 -19.48
C CYS A 253 -11.45 -11.54 -17.99
N ASP A 254 -12.01 -10.67 -17.14
CA ASP A 254 -11.81 -10.72 -15.69
C ASP A 254 -12.24 -12.07 -15.10
N ALA A 255 -13.46 -12.54 -15.45
CA ALA A 255 -13.97 -13.82 -14.99
C ALA A 255 -13.15 -15.00 -15.50
N PHE A 256 -12.73 -14.94 -16.77
CA PHE A 256 -11.89 -15.97 -17.37
C PHE A 256 -10.53 -16.10 -16.65
N LEU A 257 -9.87 -14.98 -16.34
CA LEU A 257 -8.59 -14.96 -15.63
C LEU A 257 -8.73 -15.41 -14.18
N VAL A 258 -9.72 -14.90 -13.45
CA VAL A 258 -9.95 -15.26 -12.03
C VAL A 258 -10.19 -16.77 -11.89
N LEU A 259 -11.03 -17.35 -12.75
CA LEU A 259 -11.37 -18.78 -12.65
C LEU A 259 -10.19 -19.72 -12.98
N LEU A 260 -9.26 -19.27 -13.84
CA LEU A 260 -8.12 -20.09 -14.28
C LEU A 260 -6.84 -19.89 -13.46
N LEU A 261 -6.58 -18.66 -12.98
CA LEU A 261 -5.34 -18.32 -12.28
C LEU A 261 -5.44 -18.41 -10.76
N ILE A 262 -6.66 -18.36 -10.22
CA ILE A 262 -6.91 -18.43 -8.79
C ILE A 262 -7.67 -19.72 -8.52
N ASP A 263 -6.98 -20.68 -7.89
CA ASP A 263 -7.56 -21.98 -7.62
C ASP A 263 -8.78 -21.86 -6.70
N GLY A 264 -9.81 -22.68 -6.93
CA GLY A 264 -11.03 -22.67 -6.13
C GLY A 264 -11.87 -21.39 -6.14
N SER A 265 -11.47 -20.32 -6.83
CA SER A 265 -12.15 -19.01 -6.82
C SER A 265 -13.54 -19.02 -7.44
N THR A 266 -14.48 -18.23 -6.94
CA THR A 266 -15.69 -17.86 -7.71
C THR A 266 -15.51 -16.47 -8.25
N TYR A 267 -16.10 -16.16 -9.41
CA TYR A 267 -16.12 -14.79 -9.90
C TYR A 267 -17.24 -14.01 -9.21
N ASP A 268 -16.86 -12.94 -8.52
CA ASP A 268 -17.75 -11.96 -7.91
C ASP A 268 -17.58 -10.61 -8.58
N GLU A 269 -18.65 -10.14 -9.23
CA GLU A 269 -18.65 -8.89 -10.00
C GLU A 269 -18.52 -7.65 -9.10
N ALA A 270 -19.09 -7.70 -7.89
CA ALA A 270 -19.00 -6.59 -6.94
C ALA A 270 -17.55 -6.37 -6.47
N THR A 271 -16.84 -7.44 -6.11
CA THR A 271 -15.42 -7.41 -5.78
C THR A 271 -14.59 -6.85 -6.92
N VAL A 272 -14.84 -7.29 -8.16
CA VAL A 272 -14.11 -6.78 -9.33
C VAL A 272 -14.41 -5.30 -9.57
N ALA A 273 -15.64 -4.85 -9.40
CA ALA A 273 -16.00 -3.43 -9.52
C ALA A 273 -15.27 -2.57 -8.47
N GLU A 274 -15.18 -3.03 -7.22
CA GLU A 274 -14.43 -2.34 -6.17
C GLU A 274 -12.93 -2.30 -6.48
N LEU A 275 -12.36 -3.42 -6.94
CA LEU A 275 -10.97 -3.46 -7.36
C LEU A 275 -10.68 -2.50 -8.52
N LYS A 276 -11.60 -2.34 -9.48
CA LYS A 276 -11.49 -1.35 -10.58
C LYS A 276 -11.49 0.08 -10.04
N HIS A 277 -12.36 0.36 -9.06
CA HIS A 277 -12.39 1.66 -8.40
C HIS A 277 -11.05 1.97 -7.72
N VAL A 278 -10.51 1.04 -6.93
CA VAL A 278 -9.23 1.21 -6.24
C VAL A 278 -8.06 1.28 -7.23
N PHE A 279 -8.04 0.47 -8.29
CA PHE A 279 -7.01 0.53 -9.32
C PHE A 279 -6.98 1.91 -10.01
N THR A 280 -8.17 2.44 -10.33
CA THR A 280 -8.31 3.79 -10.91
C THR A 280 -7.80 4.87 -9.96
N MET A 281 -8.10 4.75 -8.66
CA MET A 281 -7.63 5.69 -7.63
C MET A 281 -6.10 5.70 -7.50
N PHE A 282 -5.44 4.54 -7.69
CA PHE A 282 -3.99 4.41 -7.59
C PHE A 282 -3.26 4.55 -8.92
N ASN A 283 -3.98 4.77 -10.03
CA ASN A 283 -3.39 4.87 -11.36
C ASN A 283 -2.27 5.91 -11.39
N MET A 284 -1.11 5.49 -11.90
CA MET A 284 0.11 6.30 -11.99
C MET A 284 0.17 7.16 -13.25
N ASP A 285 -0.77 6.97 -14.17
CA ASP A 285 -0.86 7.72 -15.41
C ASP A 285 -2.24 8.37 -15.57
N PRO A 286 -2.52 9.50 -14.91
CA PRO A 286 -3.81 10.19 -15.05
C PRO A 286 -4.08 10.77 -16.45
N SER A 287 -3.13 10.70 -17.40
CA SER A 287 -3.37 11.16 -18.78
C SER A 287 -4.07 10.14 -19.67
N VAL A 288 -4.16 8.87 -19.25
CA VAL A 288 -4.82 7.85 -20.10
C VAL A 288 -6.35 8.03 -20.08
N PRO A 289 -7.04 7.88 -21.23
CA PRO A 289 -8.50 7.99 -21.29
C PRO A 289 -9.24 6.90 -20.50
N ASP A 290 -8.71 5.67 -20.52
CA ASP A 290 -9.22 4.54 -19.76
C ASP A 290 -8.14 3.99 -18.82
N PRO A 291 -8.21 4.34 -17.52
CA PRO A 291 -7.28 3.83 -16.52
C PRO A 291 -7.26 2.30 -16.44
N ILE A 292 -8.37 1.60 -16.70
CA ILE A 292 -8.42 0.14 -16.58
C ILE A 292 -7.63 -0.52 -17.70
N SER A 293 -7.77 -0.04 -18.93
CA SER A 293 -7.10 -0.64 -20.10
C SER A 293 -5.65 -0.19 -20.25
N ASP A 294 -5.37 1.10 -20.03
CA ASP A 294 -4.08 1.72 -20.37
C ASP A 294 -3.25 2.15 -19.15
N GLY A 295 -3.89 2.20 -17.97
CA GLY A 295 -3.26 2.62 -16.73
C GLY A 295 -2.43 1.52 -16.06
N TYR A 296 -1.77 1.91 -14.98
CA TYR A 296 -0.97 1.01 -14.16
C TYR A 296 -0.78 1.55 -12.75
N VAL A 297 -0.59 0.65 -11.79
CA VAL A 297 -0.31 0.98 -10.38
C VAL A 297 1.12 0.59 -10.01
N LEU A 298 1.68 1.19 -8.95
CA LEU A 298 2.95 0.74 -8.38
C LEU A 298 2.71 -0.42 -7.44
N ALA A 299 3.52 -1.46 -7.57
CA ALA A 299 3.44 -2.58 -6.64
C ALA A 299 4.02 -2.26 -5.26
N GLY A 300 4.81 -1.19 -5.14
CA GLY A 300 5.18 -0.59 -3.84
C GLY A 300 3.98 -0.04 -3.07
N ASP A 301 2.89 0.34 -3.76
CA ASP A 301 1.66 0.83 -3.14
C ASP A 301 0.73 -0.31 -2.68
N MET A 302 1.12 -1.58 -2.85
CA MET A 302 0.23 -2.73 -2.62
C MET A 302 -0.33 -2.77 -1.19
N ALA A 303 0.48 -2.44 -0.19
CA ALA A 303 0.01 -2.38 1.20
C ALA A 303 -1.09 -1.34 1.41
N ASP A 304 -0.99 -0.18 0.74
CA ASP A 304 -1.98 0.90 0.82
C ASP A 304 -3.25 0.55 0.04
N ILE A 305 -3.09 -0.07 -1.12
CA ILE A 305 -4.19 -0.56 -1.94
C ILE A 305 -5.00 -1.58 -1.14
N MET A 306 -4.35 -2.60 -0.56
CA MET A 306 -5.03 -3.61 0.24
C MET A 306 -5.69 -3.04 1.49
N ALA A 307 -5.09 -2.01 2.11
CA ALA A 307 -5.72 -1.30 3.22
C ALA A 307 -7.06 -0.66 2.84
N ARG A 308 -7.22 -0.23 1.59
CA ARG A 308 -8.51 0.27 1.07
C ARG A 308 -9.46 -0.85 0.71
N VAL A 309 -8.98 -1.89 0.01
CA VAL A 309 -9.82 -3.01 -0.44
C VAL A 309 -10.40 -3.78 0.75
N TYR A 310 -9.57 -4.10 1.75
CA TYR A 310 -9.97 -4.99 2.87
C TYR A 310 -10.22 -4.27 4.19
N GLY A 311 -10.05 -2.95 4.20
CA GLY A 311 -10.15 -2.21 5.45
C GLY A 311 -9.16 -2.73 6.49
N SER A 312 -7.92 -3.08 6.15
CA SER A 312 -6.80 -3.19 7.09
C SER A 312 -5.49 -3.30 6.32
N ARG A 313 -4.41 -2.69 6.84
CA ARG A 313 -3.11 -2.83 6.20
C ARG A 313 -2.62 -4.27 6.41
N PRO A 314 -2.33 -5.03 5.35
CA PRO A 314 -1.79 -6.38 5.48
C PRO A 314 -0.40 -6.37 6.14
N SER A 315 0.03 -7.51 6.70
CA SER A 315 1.37 -7.62 7.26
C SER A 315 2.43 -7.53 6.17
N ASP A 316 3.67 -7.15 6.52
CA ASP A 316 4.78 -7.14 5.54
C ASP A 316 5.02 -8.52 4.93
N ALA A 317 4.76 -9.59 5.70
CA ALA A 317 4.85 -10.96 5.21
C ALA A 317 3.78 -11.26 4.15
N ASP A 318 2.56 -10.77 4.35
CA ASP A 318 1.47 -10.88 3.36
C ASP A 318 1.79 -10.08 2.10
N VAL A 319 2.25 -8.83 2.25
CA VAL A 319 2.68 -7.99 1.11
C VAL A 319 3.81 -8.66 0.33
N ALA A 320 4.81 -9.21 1.01
CA ALA A 320 5.90 -9.95 0.37
C ALA A 320 5.41 -11.24 -0.31
N ALA A 321 4.42 -11.94 0.26
CA ALA A 321 3.81 -13.11 -0.36
C ALA A 321 3.08 -12.76 -1.66
N LEU A 322 2.31 -11.67 -1.64
CA LEU A 322 1.62 -11.11 -2.80
C LEU A 322 2.61 -10.73 -3.90
N GLN A 323 3.65 -9.98 -3.56
CA GLN A 323 4.68 -9.53 -4.51
C GLN A 323 5.44 -10.70 -5.15
N ARG A 324 5.72 -11.77 -4.39
CA ARG A 324 6.36 -12.98 -4.92
C ARG A 324 5.56 -13.67 -6.03
N ARG A 325 4.22 -13.58 -6.04
CA ARG A 325 3.38 -14.28 -7.05
C ARG A 325 3.68 -13.86 -8.49
N LEU A 326 3.96 -12.57 -8.71
CA LEU A 326 4.37 -12.04 -10.01
C LEU A 326 5.85 -11.62 -10.05
N GLY A 327 6.66 -12.04 -9.06
CA GLY A 327 8.08 -11.65 -8.95
C GLY A 327 8.29 -10.15 -9.07
N VAL A 328 7.51 -9.42 -8.29
CA VAL A 328 7.51 -7.97 -8.20
C VAL A 328 8.65 -7.53 -7.30
N ASP A 329 9.43 -6.54 -7.74
CA ASP A 329 10.39 -5.81 -6.89
C ASP A 329 9.75 -4.55 -6.27
N THR A 330 10.19 -4.23 -5.05
CA THR A 330 9.59 -3.38 -4.02
C THR A 330 9.47 -1.88 -4.33
N GLY A 331 9.92 -1.39 -5.50
CA GLY A 331 9.87 0.06 -5.79
C GLY A 331 9.47 0.48 -7.20
N ALA A 332 9.90 -0.25 -8.24
CA ALA A 332 9.74 0.19 -9.62
C ALA A 332 8.72 -0.63 -10.42
N THR A 333 8.29 -1.78 -9.92
CA THR A 333 7.41 -2.66 -10.67
C THR A 333 6.02 -2.05 -10.79
N THR A 334 5.56 -1.92 -12.04
CA THR A 334 4.22 -1.45 -12.39
C THR A 334 3.32 -2.62 -12.75
N LEU A 335 2.06 -2.56 -12.34
CA LEU A 335 1.05 -3.59 -12.64
C LEU A 335 -0.07 -2.98 -13.50
N GLY A 336 -0.36 -3.61 -14.64
CA GLY A 336 -1.62 -3.39 -15.35
C GLY A 336 -2.81 -4.01 -14.62
N TRP A 337 -4.02 -3.78 -15.13
CA TRP A 337 -5.25 -4.24 -14.50
C TRP A 337 -5.29 -5.75 -14.25
N GLU A 338 -4.90 -6.58 -15.21
CA GLU A 338 -4.99 -8.04 -15.10
C GLU A 338 -3.97 -8.61 -14.11
N GLU A 339 -2.78 -8.01 -14.06
CA GLU A 339 -1.72 -8.36 -13.12
C GLU A 339 -2.11 -7.96 -11.70
N PHE A 340 -2.69 -6.76 -11.55
CA PHE A 340 -3.27 -6.30 -10.30
C PHE A 340 -4.41 -7.19 -9.83
N LEU A 341 -5.37 -7.52 -10.69
CA LEU A 341 -6.51 -8.38 -10.39
C LEU A 341 -6.05 -9.75 -9.86
N CYS A 342 -5.05 -10.35 -10.52
CA CYS A 342 -4.51 -11.64 -10.09
C CYS A 342 -3.90 -11.61 -8.66
N ILE A 343 -3.29 -10.48 -8.28
CA ILE A 343 -2.70 -10.30 -6.96
C ILE A 343 -3.76 -9.93 -5.92
N ALA A 344 -4.67 -9.01 -6.25
CA ALA A 344 -5.58 -8.35 -5.32
C ALA A 344 -6.94 -9.03 -5.13
N TYR A 345 -7.26 -10.05 -5.92
CA TYR A 345 -8.53 -10.75 -5.78
C TYR A 345 -8.56 -11.69 -4.57
N PRO A 346 -9.46 -11.50 -3.58
CA PRO A 346 -9.38 -12.15 -2.26
C PRO A 346 -9.75 -13.64 -2.23
N HIS A 347 -10.57 -14.12 -3.17
CA HIS A 347 -11.19 -15.45 -3.08
C HIS A 347 -10.34 -16.55 -3.73
N GLY A 348 -9.52 -17.21 -2.91
CA GLY A 348 -9.08 -18.60 -3.15
C GLY A 348 -9.82 -19.58 -2.23
N PRO A 349 -9.46 -20.88 -2.20
CA PRO A 349 -10.35 -21.94 -1.72
C PRO A 349 -10.73 -21.81 -0.24
N GLN A 350 -11.94 -22.28 0.12
CA GLN A 350 -12.37 -22.36 1.51
C GLN A 350 -11.62 -23.49 2.24
N VAL A 351 -11.58 -23.43 3.58
CA VAL A 351 -10.98 -24.47 4.43
C VAL A 351 -11.64 -25.83 4.11
N GLY A 352 -10.89 -26.74 3.48
CA GLY A 352 -11.33 -28.12 3.17
C GLY A 352 -11.35 -28.51 1.69
N ASP A 353 -11.13 -27.58 0.76
CA ASP A 353 -11.11 -27.90 -0.67
C ASP A 353 -9.80 -28.61 -1.11
N ARG A 354 -9.93 -29.57 -2.04
CA ARG A 354 -8.77 -30.22 -2.69
C ARG A 354 -8.19 -29.30 -3.77
N LEU A 355 -6.94 -28.90 -3.58
CA LEU A 355 -6.13 -28.02 -4.44
C LEU A 355 -5.89 -28.65 -5.83
N CYS A 356 -6.23 -27.93 -6.89
CA CYS A 356 -5.96 -28.31 -8.28
C CYS A 356 -5.43 -27.15 -9.15
N GLY A 357 -4.89 -26.07 -8.57
CA GLY A 357 -4.34 -24.92 -9.29
C GLY A 357 -2.99 -24.42 -8.78
N VAL A 358 -2.38 -23.49 -9.53
CA VAL A 358 -0.95 -23.10 -9.42
C VAL A 358 -0.66 -22.11 -8.27
N ALA A 359 -1.68 -21.58 -7.58
CA ALA A 359 -1.50 -20.70 -6.43
C ALA A 359 -2.72 -20.72 -5.49
N CYS A 360 -2.45 -20.69 -4.17
CA CYS A 360 -3.44 -20.49 -3.10
C CYS A 360 -3.84 -19.01 -2.97
N THR A 361 -4.82 -18.75 -2.09
CA THR A 361 -5.31 -17.41 -1.67
C THR A 361 -4.18 -16.39 -1.44
N PRO A 362 -4.42 -15.10 -1.68
CA PRO A 362 -3.40 -14.06 -1.59
C PRO A 362 -2.89 -13.77 -0.17
N LEU A 363 -3.59 -14.24 0.86
CA LEU A 363 -3.30 -13.96 2.26
C LEU A 363 -3.20 -15.28 3.03
N ALA A 364 -2.24 -15.38 3.95
CA ALA A 364 -2.05 -16.58 4.78
C ALA A 364 -3.29 -16.90 5.64
N ASN A 365 -4.09 -15.87 5.93
CA ASN A 365 -5.44 -15.96 6.48
C ASN A 365 -6.38 -15.15 5.57
N PRO A 366 -7.53 -15.66 5.13
CA PRO A 366 -8.56 -14.82 4.51
C PRO A 366 -8.90 -13.71 5.51
N ILE A 367 -8.72 -12.44 5.13
CA ILE A 367 -9.30 -11.35 5.91
C ILE A 367 -10.81 -11.52 5.78
N GLU A 368 -11.48 -11.92 6.85
CA GLU A 368 -12.93 -12.00 6.97
C GLU A 368 -13.54 -10.58 6.95
N VAL A 369 -13.40 -9.85 5.84
CA VAL A 369 -13.97 -8.51 5.70
C VAL A 369 -14.45 -8.32 4.26
N MET A 370 -15.55 -8.99 3.91
CA MET A 370 -16.45 -8.59 2.82
C MET A 370 -17.92 -8.82 3.17
N HIS A 371 -18.24 -8.83 4.47
CA HIS A 371 -19.61 -8.81 4.95
C HIS A 371 -19.79 -7.65 5.93
N HIS A 372 -19.88 -6.43 5.42
CA HIS A 372 -20.68 -5.35 6.01
C HIS A 372 -21.05 -4.32 4.94
#